data_AF-A0A1H9IGD1-F1
#
_entry.id   AF-A0A1H9IGD1-F1
#
_cell.length_a   1.000
_cell.length_b   1.000
_cell.length_c   1.000
_cell.angle_alpha   90.00
_cell.angle_beta   90.00
_cell.angle_gamma   90.00
#
_symmetry.space_group_name_H-M   'P 1'
#
loop_
_entity.id
_entity.type
_entity.pdbx_description
1 polymer ?
#
loop_
_entity_poly.entity_id
_entity_poly.type
_entity_poly.pdbx_seq_one_letter_code
_entity_poly.pdbx_strand_id
1 'polypeptide(L)'
;MVERRTVLESGIAVATATLGGLHASVEASSGSGAVTGDAGDGLVVNDFETATYPGANELEEWSNHVAFEDDALTDGALRLEYDDGGFFASTLLADFSGYDRFEMVVRGDDGGEEADIDLRIGDVRDRLSNLTDDSIETTFSTVTVDLADANVDRSAVRQLRFDFWHGASGAVEIGELAFVGDGDGGSEITGDTTLAEFYPDYVAEDVPASWLSYLPDSVDEDPHGSHDQVNWPDGEKADAFDVDLEAIQETVEDGTLTFDEMGTQALEHVRTYEAEGFPRQASAKLLPRLSLLPDETEDLTYHNEPMAFWDETAGPVAATNDPDQLIQDPWPPDARDYRPEGVRLRDRAHDQPDHESDPDDEWYRPDVEWTRADRLPDDRYHDDDNPIHDLADGIHPATGDPLGGDGFTANAPMEVEAKIHEENAGFWYQVLQFRNTSSVPYFLNAAVIMWIGPSGANGNLRAGHYNNEQRPHPGYGHPQRDIIEVVHDEDRKLSAYAVRLAFHDEPYNMRTAYPDQYWALEQGMTPPSGRFETPEERQELVDIMAETCHVEVETEMDRNIDLMDAVGLRNRMSN
;
A
#
# COMPACT_ATOMS: atom_id res chain seq x y z
N MET A 1 16.41 36.70 31.42
CA MET A 1 15.29 37.35 32.13
C MET A 1 14.71 38.37 31.18
N VAL A 2 13.38 38.34 30.95
CA VAL A 2 12.60 39.04 29.91
C VAL A 2 12.69 38.33 28.54
N GLU A 3 11.65 37.83 27.88
CA GLU A 3 10.20 37.72 28.14
C GLU A 3 9.67 36.55 27.28
N ARG A 4 8.97 35.58 27.90
CA ARG A 4 8.17 34.56 27.19
C ARG A 4 6.90 35.22 26.68
N ARG A 5 6.54 35.01 25.41
CA ARG A 5 5.31 35.52 24.81
C ARG A 5 4.34 34.37 24.54
N THR A 6 3.32 34.31 25.38
CA THR A 6 2.10 33.51 25.25
C THR A 6 1.23 34.09 24.12
N VAL A 7 0.70 33.24 23.23
CA VAL A 7 -0.46 33.51 22.35
C VAL A 7 -1.23 32.19 22.27
N LEU A 8 -2.27 31.95 23.08
CA LEU A 8 -3.69 32.29 22.92
C LEU A 8 -4.39 31.66 21.70
N GLU A 9 -5.12 30.59 22.02
CA GLU A 9 -6.31 30.07 21.35
C GLU A 9 -7.29 31.21 20.97
N SER A 10 -7.74 31.27 19.72
CA SER A 10 -9.12 31.70 19.38
C SER A 10 -9.47 31.28 17.96
N GLY A 11 -10.54 30.48 17.83
CA GLY A 11 -11.12 30.11 16.54
C GLY A 11 -11.73 31.29 15.78
N ILE A 12 -11.80 31.12 14.46
CA ILE A 12 -12.49 32.04 13.55
C ILE A 12 -13.56 31.24 12.80
N ALA A 13 -14.82 31.52 13.16
CA ALA A 13 -15.98 31.25 12.33
C ALA A 13 -16.28 32.50 11.49
N VAL A 14 -16.53 32.33 10.18
CA VAL A 14 -17.12 33.39 9.34
C VAL A 14 -18.24 32.78 8.50
N ALA A 15 -19.46 33.23 8.76
CA ALA A 15 -20.65 32.96 7.96
C ALA A 15 -20.94 34.13 7.00
N THR A 16 -21.03 33.78 5.72
CA THR A 16 -21.92 34.25 4.62
C THR A 16 -22.49 35.67 4.56
N ALA A 17 -22.37 36.27 3.37
CA ALA A 17 -23.41 37.10 2.76
C ALA A 17 -23.37 37.03 1.22
N THR A 18 -24.50 36.64 0.61
CA THR A 18 -24.77 36.58 -0.83
C THR A 18 -25.28 37.91 -1.39
N LEU A 19 -24.94 38.22 -2.67
CA LEU A 19 -25.82 38.93 -3.62
C LEU A 19 -25.24 38.95 -5.06
N GLY A 20 -25.80 38.08 -5.91
CA GLY A 20 -26.27 38.30 -7.29
C GLY A 20 -25.37 38.96 -8.35
N GLY A 21 -25.07 38.20 -9.40
CA GLY A 21 -24.79 38.75 -10.73
C GLY A 21 -24.04 37.81 -11.66
N LEU A 22 -24.77 37.20 -12.60
CA LEU A 22 -24.31 36.48 -13.79
C LEU A 22 -22.88 36.80 -14.27
N HIS A 23 -22.00 35.81 -14.25
CA HIS A 23 -21.00 35.57 -15.30
C HIS A 23 -20.45 34.15 -15.14
N ALA A 24 -20.47 33.38 -16.24
CA ALA A 24 -19.84 32.07 -16.31
C ALA A 24 -18.32 32.23 -16.12
N SER A 25 -17.78 31.65 -15.06
CA SER A 25 -16.37 31.40 -14.86
C SER A 25 -16.20 29.94 -14.52
N VAL A 26 -15.48 29.23 -15.39
CA VAL A 26 -14.95 27.89 -15.15
C VAL A 26 -13.92 28.05 -14.04
N GLU A 27 -14.25 27.59 -12.83
CA GLU A 27 -13.27 27.32 -11.78
C GLU A 27 -13.00 25.82 -11.81
N ALA A 28 -11.81 25.46 -12.30
CA ALA A 28 -11.26 24.13 -12.14
C ALA A 28 -10.86 24.00 -10.66
N SER A 29 -11.69 23.32 -9.89
CA SER A 29 -11.32 22.76 -8.59
C SER A 29 -10.60 21.45 -8.86
N SER A 30 -9.27 21.48 -8.85
CA SER A 30 -8.43 20.29 -8.77
C SER A 30 -8.49 19.76 -7.34
N GLY A 31 -9.55 19.03 -7.02
CA GLY A 31 -9.62 18.13 -5.87
C GLY A 31 -9.58 16.72 -6.42
N SER A 32 -8.40 16.12 -6.47
CA SER A 32 -8.23 14.70 -6.74
C SER A 32 -8.62 13.92 -5.48
N GLY A 33 -9.92 13.76 -5.25
CA GLY A 33 -10.43 12.75 -4.35
C GLY A 33 -10.57 11.47 -5.15
N ALA A 34 -9.53 10.63 -5.12
CA ALA A 34 -9.66 9.27 -5.62
C ALA A 34 -10.68 8.55 -4.72
N VAL A 35 -11.88 8.33 -5.23
CA VAL A 35 -12.79 7.35 -4.64
C VAL A 35 -12.19 6.00 -4.95
N THR A 36 -11.52 5.41 -3.96
CA THR A 36 -11.02 4.04 -3.98
C THR A 36 -12.23 3.11 -3.93
N GLY A 37 -12.75 2.76 -5.11
CA GLY A 37 -13.68 1.65 -5.27
C GLY A 37 -12.93 0.35 -5.06
N ASP A 38 -13.25 -0.30 -3.95
CA ASP A 38 -12.80 -1.64 -3.57
C ASP A 38 -13.00 -2.62 -4.73
N ALA A 39 -11.96 -3.34 -5.16
CA ALA A 39 -12.06 -4.28 -6.29
C ALA A 39 -12.85 -5.56 -5.95
N GLY A 40 -13.40 -5.65 -4.73
CA GLY A 40 -14.29 -6.74 -4.28
C GLY A 40 -15.78 -6.53 -4.60
N ASP A 41 -16.25 -5.29 -4.71
CA ASP A 41 -17.64 -4.94 -5.03
C ASP A 41 -17.63 -3.97 -6.23
N GLY A 42 -18.38 -4.27 -7.30
CA GLY A 42 -18.31 -3.55 -8.58
C GLY A 42 -18.34 -2.01 -8.48
N LEU A 43 -17.69 -1.33 -9.43
CA LEU A 43 -17.71 0.12 -9.56
C LEU A 43 -19.09 0.61 -10.01
N VAL A 44 -19.88 1.04 -9.03
CA VAL A 44 -21.20 1.63 -9.25
C VAL A 44 -21.06 2.95 -9.98
N VAL A 45 -21.68 3.04 -11.16
CA VAL A 45 -21.82 4.28 -11.93
C VAL A 45 -23.04 5.04 -11.44
N ASN A 46 -24.16 4.37 -11.21
CA ASN A 46 -25.38 5.02 -10.71
C ASN A 46 -26.26 4.00 -9.97
N ASP A 47 -26.62 4.29 -8.73
CA ASP A 47 -27.62 3.54 -7.94
C ASP A 47 -28.97 4.26 -7.85
N PHE A 48 -29.04 5.50 -8.37
CA PHE A 48 -30.20 6.37 -8.31
C PHE A 48 -30.78 6.64 -6.90
N GLU A 49 -30.03 6.32 -5.84
CA GLU A 49 -30.42 6.61 -4.45
C GLU A 49 -29.96 8.02 -4.02
N THR A 50 -28.93 8.55 -4.66
CA THR A 50 -28.38 9.87 -4.34
C THR A 50 -29.22 11.03 -4.90
N ALA A 51 -29.26 12.14 -4.16
CA ALA A 51 -29.99 13.35 -4.56
C ALA A 51 -29.28 14.17 -5.67
N THR A 52 -28.13 13.71 -6.15
CA THR A 52 -27.28 14.37 -7.15
C THR A 52 -27.66 14.01 -8.59
N TYR A 53 -28.44 12.94 -8.79
CA TYR A 53 -29.07 12.62 -10.07
C TYR A 53 -30.45 13.30 -10.21
N PRO A 54 -30.78 13.92 -11.37
CA PRO A 54 -29.92 14.13 -12.53
C PRO A 54 -28.90 15.25 -12.31
N GLY A 55 -27.72 15.11 -12.91
CA GLY A 55 -26.63 16.08 -12.79
C GLY A 55 -25.28 15.41 -12.63
N ALA A 56 -25.17 14.55 -11.63
CA ALA A 56 -23.99 13.73 -11.37
C ALA A 56 -24.35 12.25 -11.15
N ASN A 57 -23.32 11.41 -11.20
CA ASN A 57 -23.35 9.96 -10.94
C ASN A 57 -22.57 9.65 -9.65
N GLU A 58 -22.42 8.38 -9.27
CA GLU A 58 -21.72 8.00 -8.02
C GLU A 58 -20.20 8.26 -8.08
N LEU A 59 -19.67 8.49 -9.27
CA LEU A 59 -18.28 8.92 -9.51
C LEU A 59 -18.13 10.44 -9.53
N GLU A 60 -19.18 11.19 -9.13
CA GLU A 60 -19.28 12.65 -9.22
C GLU A 60 -19.21 13.21 -10.66
N GLU A 61 -19.37 12.36 -11.68
CA GLU A 61 -19.30 12.72 -13.09
C GLU A 61 -20.68 13.00 -13.70
N TRP A 62 -20.73 13.77 -14.80
CA TRP A 62 -22.00 14.18 -15.41
C TRP A 62 -22.87 12.98 -15.82
N SER A 63 -24.14 12.97 -15.39
CA SER A 63 -25.13 11.96 -15.79
C SER A 63 -26.54 12.53 -15.91
N ASN A 64 -27.25 12.20 -16.99
CA ASN A 64 -28.60 12.72 -17.25
C ASN A 64 -29.39 11.87 -18.27
N HIS A 65 -30.70 12.10 -18.33
CA HIS A 65 -31.62 11.57 -19.34
C HIS A 65 -32.38 12.70 -20.04
N VAL A 66 -32.74 12.52 -21.31
CA VAL A 66 -33.43 13.55 -22.11
C VAL A 66 -34.39 12.91 -23.11
N ALA A 67 -35.54 13.57 -23.32
CA ALA A 67 -36.51 13.29 -24.38
C ALA A 67 -37.28 11.95 -24.26
N PHE A 68 -37.63 11.58 -23.03
CA PHE A 68 -38.61 10.55 -22.72
C PHE A 68 -40.02 11.14 -22.65
N GLU A 69 -41.06 10.33 -22.89
CA GLU A 69 -42.47 10.74 -22.80
C GLU A 69 -42.89 10.97 -21.34
N ASP A 70 -42.40 10.14 -20.43
CA ASP A 70 -42.47 10.32 -18.99
C ASP A 70 -41.18 9.80 -18.33
N ASP A 71 -40.80 10.41 -17.22
CA ASP A 71 -39.64 10.03 -16.42
C ASP A 71 -39.97 10.18 -14.93
N ALA A 72 -39.52 9.23 -14.12
CA ALA A 72 -39.72 9.30 -12.68
C ALA A 72 -38.58 8.62 -11.94
N LEU A 73 -38.09 9.29 -10.89
CA LEU A 73 -37.18 8.69 -9.92
C LEU A 73 -37.98 8.32 -8.67
N THR A 74 -38.13 7.01 -8.41
CA THR A 74 -38.93 6.49 -7.28
C THR A 74 -38.21 5.33 -6.63
N ASP A 75 -38.07 5.37 -5.30
CA ASP A 75 -37.49 4.27 -4.49
C ASP A 75 -36.14 3.75 -5.02
N GLY A 76 -35.23 4.65 -5.41
CA GLY A 76 -33.90 4.27 -5.92
C GLY A 76 -33.90 3.70 -7.34
N ALA A 77 -34.96 3.93 -8.13
CA ALA A 77 -35.02 3.48 -9.52
C ALA A 77 -35.48 4.59 -10.47
N LEU A 78 -34.77 4.70 -11.60
CA LEU A 78 -35.11 5.60 -12.70
C LEU A 78 -36.04 4.89 -13.70
N ARG A 79 -37.29 5.34 -13.75
CA ARG A 79 -38.27 4.97 -14.78
C ARG A 79 -38.14 5.87 -16.00
N LEU A 80 -38.07 5.26 -17.18
CA LEU A 80 -38.01 5.93 -18.48
C LEU A 80 -39.08 5.36 -19.41
N GLU A 81 -40.12 6.15 -19.71
CA GLU A 81 -41.15 5.81 -20.70
C GLU A 81 -40.77 6.41 -22.05
N TYR A 82 -40.63 5.57 -23.08
CA TYR A 82 -40.17 5.96 -24.41
C TYR A 82 -41.23 5.68 -25.48
N ASP A 83 -41.34 6.58 -26.46
CA ASP A 83 -42.09 6.40 -27.71
C ASP A 83 -41.24 6.96 -28.87
N ASP A 84 -40.46 6.09 -29.51
CA ASP A 84 -39.52 6.45 -30.59
C ASP A 84 -38.53 7.57 -30.19
N GLY A 85 -38.09 7.59 -28.93
CA GLY A 85 -37.17 8.62 -28.45
C GLY A 85 -36.69 8.45 -27.02
N GLY A 86 -35.68 9.24 -26.69
CA GLY A 86 -35.05 9.26 -25.38
C GLY A 86 -33.61 8.80 -25.41
N PHE A 87 -32.78 9.39 -24.55
CA PHE A 87 -31.48 8.83 -24.23
C PHE A 87 -31.10 9.09 -22.77
N PHE A 88 -30.38 8.14 -22.19
CA PHE A 88 -29.63 8.29 -20.95
C PHE A 88 -28.14 8.35 -21.30
N ALA A 89 -27.36 9.19 -20.62
CA ALA A 89 -25.91 9.23 -20.78
C ALA A 89 -25.20 9.59 -19.48
N SER A 90 -24.06 8.94 -19.25
CA SER A 90 -23.16 9.15 -18.13
C SER A 90 -21.72 9.30 -18.63
N THR A 91 -21.01 10.30 -18.13
CA THR A 91 -19.58 10.51 -18.37
C THR A 91 -18.78 9.61 -17.44
N LEU A 92 -17.70 9.02 -17.95
CA LEU A 92 -16.86 8.09 -17.20
C LEU A 92 -15.40 8.54 -17.33
N LEU A 93 -14.82 9.05 -16.23
CA LEU A 93 -13.41 9.49 -16.19
C LEU A 93 -12.49 8.55 -15.39
N ALA A 94 -13.07 7.61 -14.63
CA ALA A 94 -12.35 6.54 -13.94
C ALA A 94 -11.62 5.60 -14.92
N ASP A 95 -10.70 4.79 -14.40
CA ASP A 95 -10.12 3.68 -15.14
C ASP A 95 -11.06 2.48 -15.09
N PHE A 96 -11.30 1.86 -16.24
CA PHE A 96 -12.14 0.67 -16.37
C PHE A 96 -11.36 -0.57 -16.80
N SER A 97 -10.02 -0.48 -16.86
CA SER A 97 -9.14 -1.55 -17.32
C SER A 97 -9.32 -2.86 -16.53
N GLY A 98 -9.65 -2.78 -15.24
CA GLY A 98 -9.84 -3.91 -14.32
C GLY A 98 -11.26 -4.49 -14.24
N TYR A 99 -12.21 -4.04 -15.06
CA TYR A 99 -13.59 -4.59 -15.06
C TYR A 99 -13.82 -5.46 -16.30
N ASP A 100 -14.55 -6.57 -16.16
CA ASP A 100 -14.79 -7.54 -17.25
C ASP A 100 -16.22 -7.48 -17.76
N ARG A 101 -17.15 -7.04 -16.91
CA ARG A 101 -18.57 -6.97 -17.25
C ARG A 101 -19.18 -5.63 -16.87
N PHE A 102 -20.15 -5.22 -17.66
CA PHE A 102 -21.08 -4.16 -17.31
C PHE A 102 -22.40 -4.81 -16.87
N GLU A 103 -22.88 -4.42 -15.69
CA GLU A 103 -24.14 -4.91 -15.11
C GLU A 103 -25.18 -3.79 -15.04
N MET A 104 -26.41 -4.13 -15.41
CA MET A 104 -27.55 -3.24 -15.39
C MET A 104 -28.72 -3.94 -14.67
N VAL A 105 -29.04 -3.47 -13.47
CA VAL A 105 -30.24 -3.94 -12.73
C VAL A 105 -31.45 -3.21 -13.30
N VAL A 106 -32.32 -3.94 -13.98
CA VAL A 106 -33.43 -3.37 -14.76
C VAL A 106 -34.67 -4.26 -14.75
N ARG A 107 -35.84 -3.65 -14.93
CA ARG A 107 -37.06 -4.34 -15.36
C ARG A 107 -37.77 -3.55 -16.46
N GLY A 108 -38.53 -4.26 -17.27
CA GLY A 108 -39.41 -3.71 -18.28
C GLY A 108 -40.89 -3.81 -17.89
N ASP A 109 -41.75 -3.07 -18.59
CA ASP A 109 -43.20 -3.18 -18.40
C ASP A 109 -43.76 -4.47 -19.03
N ASP A 110 -43.20 -4.91 -20.16
CA ASP A 110 -43.67 -6.06 -20.94
C ASP A 110 -42.65 -7.22 -20.99
N GLY A 111 -41.37 -6.93 -20.75
CA GLY A 111 -40.25 -7.87 -20.90
C GLY A 111 -39.76 -7.95 -22.35
N GLY A 112 -38.45 -8.09 -22.54
CA GLY A 112 -37.81 -8.09 -23.87
C GLY A 112 -37.32 -6.72 -24.36
N GLU A 113 -37.34 -5.69 -23.51
CA GLU A 113 -36.94 -4.32 -23.84
C GLU A 113 -35.43 -4.18 -24.15
N GLU A 114 -34.60 -5.21 -23.93
CA GLU A 114 -33.21 -5.23 -24.43
C GLU A 114 -33.16 -5.12 -25.96
N ALA A 115 -34.24 -5.52 -26.63
CA ALA A 115 -34.42 -5.36 -28.07
C ALA A 115 -34.77 -3.92 -28.48
N ASP A 116 -34.94 -2.98 -27.55
CA ASP A 116 -35.25 -1.56 -27.82
C ASP A 116 -34.08 -0.62 -27.55
N ILE A 117 -33.09 -1.07 -26.78
CA ILE A 117 -31.98 -0.25 -26.26
C ILE A 117 -30.73 -0.36 -27.15
N ASP A 118 -30.32 0.73 -27.80
CA ASP A 118 -28.98 0.85 -28.38
C ASP A 118 -27.99 1.23 -27.25
N LEU A 119 -27.13 0.28 -26.86
CA LEU A 119 -26.09 0.47 -25.86
C LEU A 119 -24.83 1.05 -26.50
N ARG A 120 -24.22 2.03 -25.84
CA ARG A 120 -22.88 2.51 -26.15
C ARG A 120 -22.00 2.51 -24.90
N ILE A 121 -20.90 1.76 -24.96
CA ILE A 121 -19.84 1.71 -23.95
C ILE A 121 -18.51 1.92 -24.67
N GLY A 122 -17.82 3.01 -24.36
CA GLY A 122 -16.58 3.37 -25.04
C GLY A 122 -16.78 3.61 -26.54
N ASP A 123 -16.06 2.85 -27.36
CA ASP A 123 -16.12 2.86 -28.83
C ASP A 123 -17.14 1.86 -29.42
N VAL A 124 -17.66 0.94 -28.61
CA VAL A 124 -18.68 -0.03 -29.02
C VAL A 124 -20.07 0.60 -29.00
N ARG A 125 -20.85 0.31 -30.04
CA ARG A 125 -22.26 0.66 -30.15
C ARG A 125 -23.03 -0.45 -30.87
N ASP A 126 -23.96 -1.08 -30.16
CA ASP A 126 -24.86 -2.10 -30.73
C ASP A 126 -26.19 -2.15 -29.94
N ARG A 127 -27.15 -2.94 -30.42
CA ARG A 127 -28.36 -3.27 -29.68
C ARG A 127 -27.99 -4.08 -28.44
N LEU A 128 -28.57 -3.79 -27.28
CA LEU A 128 -28.31 -4.52 -26.04
C LEU A 128 -28.55 -6.03 -26.23
N SER A 129 -29.62 -6.42 -26.93
CA SER A 129 -29.92 -7.82 -27.29
C SER A 129 -28.84 -8.54 -28.13
N ASN A 130 -27.85 -7.82 -28.69
CA ASN A 130 -26.72 -8.41 -29.41
C ASN A 130 -25.46 -8.52 -28.55
N LEU A 131 -25.45 -7.89 -27.38
CA LEU A 131 -24.31 -7.75 -26.47
C LEU A 131 -24.49 -8.56 -25.18
N THR A 132 -25.65 -9.18 -25.00
CA THR A 132 -26.00 -9.99 -23.83
C THR A 132 -26.83 -11.20 -24.25
N ASP A 133 -26.70 -12.28 -23.50
CA ASP A 133 -27.59 -13.45 -23.56
C ASP A 133 -28.79 -13.31 -22.59
N ASP A 134 -28.78 -12.29 -21.73
CA ASP A 134 -29.85 -12.01 -20.78
C ASP A 134 -31.06 -11.36 -21.47
N SER A 135 -32.20 -11.35 -20.78
CA SER A 135 -33.40 -10.64 -21.22
C SER A 135 -33.90 -9.74 -20.10
N ILE A 136 -34.44 -8.58 -20.46
CA ILE A 136 -35.12 -7.70 -19.50
C ILE A 136 -36.44 -8.36 -19.13
N GLU A 137 -36.61 -8.64 -17.85
CA GLU A 137 -37.81 -9.27 -17.31
C GLU A 137 -38.81 -8.21 -16.79
N THR A 138 -40.05 -8.64 -16.51
CA THR A 138 -41.08 -7.79 -15.88
C THR A 138 -40.86 -7.53 -14.38
N THR A 139 -39.80 -8.12 -13.81
CA THR A 139 -39.32 -7.92 -12.45
C THR A 139 -37.84 -7.61 -12.49
N PHE A 140 -37.31 -6.87 -11.50
CA PHE A 140 -35.89 -6.51 -11.50
C PHE A 140 -34.99 -7.74 -11.65
N SER A 141 -34.13 -7.68 -12.65
CA SER A 141 -33.11 -8.65 -12.98
C SER A 141 -31.83 -7.92 -13.38
N THR A 142 -30.69 -8.59 -13.28
CA THR A 142 -29.43 -8.06 -13.80
C THR A 142 -29.27 -8.50 -15.25
N VAL A 143 -29.03 -7.54 -16.14
CA VAL A 143 -28.58 -7.78 -17.51
C VAL A 143 -27.08 -7.51 -17.56
N THR A 144 -26.32 -8.48 -18.08
CA THR A 144 -24.86 -8.47 -18.06
C THR A 144 -24.30 -8.37 -19.48
N VAL A 145 -23.33 -7.49 -19.68
CA VAL A 145 -22.56 -7.39 -20.93
C VAL A 145 -21.11 -7.72 -20.64
N ASP A 146 -20.61 -8.80 -21.22
CA ASP A 146 -19.18 -9.13 -21.21
C ASP A 146 -18.44 -8.14 -22.13
N LEU A 147 -17.53 -7.36 -21.54
CA LEU A 147 -16.81 -6.29 -22.22
C LEU A 147 -15.79 -6.83 -23.23
N ALA A 148 -15.22 -8.00 -22.98
CA ALA A 148 -14.27 -8.64 -23.89
C ALA A 148 -14.98 -9.21 -25.11
N ASP A 149 -16.08 -9.94 -24.91
CA ASP A 149 -16.91 -10.49 -25.98
C ASP A 149 -17.58 -9.39 -26.81
N ALA A 150 -17.98 -8.28 -26.18
CA ALA A 150 -18.45 -7.08 -26.86
C ALA A 150 -17.33 -6.28 -27.57
N ASN A 151 -16.06 -6.67 -27.40
CA ASN A 151 -14.88 -6.03 -27.97
C ASN A 151 -14.74 -4.55 -27.57
N VAL A 152 -15.00 -4.25 -26.29
CA VAL A 152 -14.83 -2.92 -25.69
C VAL A 152 -13.36 -2.70 -25.32
N ASP A 153 -12.77 -1.57 -25.76
CA ASP A 153 -11.48 -1.13 -25.23
C ASP A 153 -11.65 -0.52 -23.84
N ARG A 154 -11.40 -1.33 -22.82
CA ARG A 154 -11.55 -0.99 -21.40
C ARG A 154 -10.71 0.20 -20.95
N SER A 155 -9.55 0.42 -21.58
CA SER A 155 -8.68 1.57 -21.30
C SER A 155 -9.21 2.89 -21.86
N ALA A 156 -10.20 2.81 -22.76
CA ALA A 156 -10.75 3.94 -23.51
C ALA A 156 -12.25 4.19 -23.24
N VAL A 157 -12.82 3.58 -22.20
CA VAL A 157 -14.20 3.83 -21.79
C VAL A 157 -14.32 5.26 -21.26
N ARG A 158 -15.13 6.09 -21.93
CA ARG A 158 -15.35 7.51 -21.57
C ARG A 158 -16.81 7.91 -21.42
N GLN A 159 -17.72 7.03 -21.81
CA GLN A 159 -19.15 7.28 -21.81
C GLN A 159 -19.91 5.96 -21.77
N LEU A 160 -20.95 5.92 -20.94
CA LEU A 160 -22.04 4.96 -20.97
C LEU A 160 -23.29 5.68 -21.50
N ARG A 161 -23.98 5.09 -22.48
CA ARG A 161 -25.19 5.69 -23.08
C ARG A 161 -26.19 4.63 -23.54
N PHE A 162 -27.46 4.92 -23.30
CA PHE A 162 -28.61 4.15 -23.79
C PHE A 162 -29.44 5.03 -24.71
N ASP A 163 -29.68 4.60 -25.94
CA ASP A 163 -30.51 5.31 -26.94
C ASP A 163 -31.76 4.48 -27.27
N PHE A 164 -32.93 5.13 -27.33
CA PHE A 164 -34.24 4.49 -27.57
C PHE A 164 -34.90 4.89 -28.92
N TRP A 165 -34.11 5.47 -29.84
CA TRP A 165 -34.59 6.10 -31.09
C TRP A 165 -34.79 5.10 -32.25
N HIS A 166 -35.69 4.12 -32.10
CA HIS A 166 -35.85 3.01 -33.07
C HIS A 166 -37.29 2.61 -33.43
N GLY A 167 -38.29 3.47 -33.21
CA GLY A 167 -39.69 3.20 -33.54
C GLY A 167 -40.38 2.20 -32.60
N ALA A 168 -39.75 1.89 -31.47
CA ALA A 168 -40.32 1.12 -30.37
C ALA A 168 -40.95 2.06 -29.32
N SER A 169 -41.88 1.52 -28.54
CA SER A 169 -42.53 2.23 -27.44
C SER A 169 -42.65 1.29 -26.25
N GLY A 170 -42.29 1.73 -25.06
CA GLY A 170 -42.26 0.92 -23.85
C GLY A 170 -41.79 1.71 -22.64
N ALA A 171 -41.50 1.02 -21.54
CA ALA A 171 -40.87 1.63 -20.39
C ALA A 171 -39.91 0.65 -19.69
N VAL A 172 -38.80 1.19 -19.20
CA VAL A 172 -37.86 0.47 -18.34
C VAL A 172 -37.69 1.20 -17.01
N GLU A 173 -37.46 0.44 -15.96
CA GLU A 173 -37.00 0.94 -14.67
C GLU A 173 -35.61 0.41 -14.37
N ILE A 174 -34.66 1.32 -14.19
CA ILE A 174 -33.24 1.02 -13.95
C ILE A 174 -32.95 1.29 -12.47
N GLY A 175 -32.49 0.27 -11.75
CA GLY A 175 -32.10 0.37 -10.35
C GLY A 175 -30.62 0.65 -10.16
N GLU A 176 -29.75 0.00 -10.93
CA GLU A 176 -28.30 0.16 -10.77
C GLU A 176 -27.56 -0.04 -12.09
N LEU A 177 -26.48 0.70 -12.25
CA LEU A 177 -25.50 0.58 -13.34
C LEU A 177 -24.11 0.42 -12.71
N ALA A 178 -23.43 -0.69 -12.98
CA ALA A 178 -22.11 -0.96 -12.42
C ALA A 178 -21.16 -1.60 -13.44
N PHE A 179 -19.87 -1.35 -13.28
CA PHE A 179 -18.81 -2.14 -13.89
C PHE A 179 -18.30 -3.11 -12.85
N VAL A 180 -18.29 -4.39 -13.14
CA VAL A 180 -17.84 -5.41 -12.20
C VAL A 180 -16.64 -6.10 -12.85
N GLY A 181 -15.57 -6.29 -12.08
CA GLY A 181 -14.54 -7.23 -12.49
C GLY A 181 -15.17 -8.61 -12.63
N ASP A 182 -14.48 -9.50 -13.29
CA ASP A 182 -14.28 -10.78 -12.66
C ASP A 182 -13.47 -10.49 -11.39
N GLY A 183 -14.14 -9.90 -10.38
CA GLY A 183 -13.82 -10.23 -9.01
C GLY A 183 -13.94 -11.74 -9.05
N ASP A 184 -12.78 -12.38 -9.14
CA ASP A 184 -12.65 -13.73 -9.60
C ASP A 184 -13.78 -14.49 -8.95
N GLY A 185 -14.68 -15.03 -9.77
CA GLY A 185 -15.80 -15.85 -9.32
C GLY A 185 -15.23 -17.14 -8.77
N GLY A 186 -14.29 -17.02 -7.83
CA GLY A 186 -13.65 -18.06 -7.11
C GLY A 186 -14.77 -18.84 -6.51
N SER A 187 -14.97 -20.03 -7.07
CA SER A 187 -15.13 -21.18 -6.21
C SER A 187 -14.37 -20.91 -4.92
N GLU A 188 -15.08 -20.97 -3.79
CA GLU A 188 -14.51 -20.95 -2.45
C GLU A 188 -13.07 -21.49 -2.50
N ILE A 189 -12.06 -20.66 -2.22
CA ILE A 189 -10.67 -21.14 -2.21
C ILE A 189 -10.62 -22.26 -1.20
N THR A 190 -10.30 -23.47 -1.61
CA THR A 190 -10.24 -24.65 -0.75
C THR A 190 -8.83 -25.22 -0.75
N GLY A 191 -8.58 -26.23 0.07
CA GLY A 191 -7.34 -26.99 0.05
C GLY A 191 -6.98 -27.57 -1.33
N ASP A 192 -8.00 -27.96 -2.11
CA ASP A 192 -7.82 -28.53 -3.45
C ASP A 192 -7.53 -27.47 -4.53
N THR A 193 -7.68 -26.18 -4.22
CA THR A 193 -7.42 -25.09 -5.19
C THR A 193 -5.93 -25.05 -5.52
N THR A 194 -5.61 -25.07 -6.81
CA THR A 194 -4.23 -25.01 -7.30
C THR A 194 -3.72 -23.58 -7.44
N LEU A 195 -2.40 -23.39 -7.46
CA LEU A 195 -1.76 -22.10 -7.68
C LEU A 195 -2.20 -21.43 -8.99
N ALA A 196 -2.29 -22.21 -10.09
CA ALA A 196 -2.72 -21.69 -11.39
C ALA A 196 -4.22 -21.34 -11.42
N GLU A 197 -5.07 -22.01 -10.63
CA GLU A 197 -6.47 -21.63 -10.46
C GLU A 197 -6.62 -20.37 -9.60
N PHE A 198 -5.79 -20.23 -8.55
CA PHE A 198 -5.80 -19.06 -7.69
C PHE A 198 -5.31 -17.79 -8.40
N TYR A 199 -4.20 -17.90 -9.14
CA TYR A 199 -3.61 -16.80 -9.90
C TYR A 199 -2.97 -17.31 -11.20
N PRO A 200 -3.68 -17.25 -12.35
CA PRO A 200 -3.21 -17.79 -13.63
C PRO A 200 -1.89 -17.20 -14.14
N ASP A 201 -1.58 -15.95 -13.80
CA ASP A 201 -0.39 -15.23 -14.26
C ASP A 201 0.85 -15.42 -13.33
N TYR A 202 0.81 -16.38 -12.39
CA TYR A 202 1.88 -16.61 -11.40
C TYR A 202 3.29 -16.78 -12.01
N VAL A 203 3.40 -17.36 -13.21
CA VAL A 203 4.69 -17.51 -13.91
C VAL A 203 5.23 -16.17 -14.39
N ALA A 204 4.38 -15.26 -14.86
CA ALA A 204 4.80 -13.94 -15.32
C ALA A 204 5.33 -13.07 -14.17
N GLU A 205 4.87 -13.38 -12.94
CA GLU A 205 5.27 -12.74 -11.70
C GLU A 205 6.45 -13.41 -10.99
N ASP A 206 7.13 -14.36 -11.64
CA ASP A 206 8.30 -15.08 -11.11
C ASP A 206 8.05 -15.87 -9.80
N VAL A 207 6.79 -16.16 -9.47
CA VAL A 207 6.37 -16.87 -8.25
C VAL A 207 7.06 -18.24 -8.07
N PRO A 208 7.17 -19.11 -9.10
CA PRO A 208 7.85 -20.41 -8.95
C PRO A 208 9.33 -20.28 -8.56
N ALA A 209 10.02 -19.26 -9.08
CA ALA A 209 11.43 -19.04 -8.78
C ALA A 209 11.62 -18.63 -7.30
N SER A 210 10.70 -17.83 -6.77
CA SER A 210 10.67 -17.45 -5.35
C SER A 210 10.46 -18.65 -4.43
N TRP A 211 9.63 -19.62 -4.81
CA TRP A 211 9.51 -20.87 -4.07
C TRP A 211 10.82 -21.67 -4.09
N LEU A 212 11.29 -22.04 -5.29
CA LEU A 212 12.38 -23.00 -5.45
C LEU A 212 13.72 -22.53 -4.89
N SER A 213 13.94 -21.21 -4.83
CA SER A 213 15.23 -20.67 -4.40
C SER A 213 15.38 -20.53 -2.88
N TYR A 214 14.27 -20.58 -2.13
CA TYR A 214 14.27 -20.43 -0.67
C TYR A 214 13.46 -21.52 0.00
N LEU A 215 13.47 -22.71 -0.61
CA LEU A 215 12.88 -23.89 -0.02
C LEU A 215 13.55 -24.18 1.32
N PRO A 216 12.77 -24.47 2.38
CA PRO A 216 13.32 -24.99 3.61
C PRO A 216 14.31 -26.14 3.34
N ASP A 217 15.46 -26.12 4.01
CA ASP A 217 16.57 -27.07 3.86
C ASP A 217 17.26 -27.14 2.49
N SER A 218 16.97 -26.24 1.54
CA SER A 218 17.82 -26.07 0.37
C SER A 218 19.14 -25.44 0.82
N VAL A 219 20.19 -26.26 0.91
CA VAL A 219 21.56 -25.80 1.20
C VAL A 219 22.07 -24.98 0.02
N ASP A 220 21.79 -23.68 0.02
CA ASP A 220 22.52 -22.75 -0.82
C ASP A 220 24.01 -22.80 -0.43
N GLU A 221 24.89 -22.95 -1.43
CA GLU A 221 26.34 -22.98 -1.26
C GLU A 221 26.93 -21.59 -0.94
N ASP A 222 26.10 -20.53 -0.90
CA ASP A 222 26.53 -19.14 -0.72
C ASP A 222 25.97 -18.51 0.57
N PRO A 223 26.70 -18.59 1.69
CA PRO A 223 26.27 -18.02 2.95
C PRO A 223 26.50 -16.50 2.92
N HIS A 224 25.52 -15.75 2.45
CA HIS A 224 25.43 -14.33 2.78
C HIS A 224 25.14 -14.21 4.28
N GLY A 225 26.21 -14.11 5.06
CA GLY A 225 26.16 -13.86 6.50
C GLY A 225 26.14 -15.12 7.35
N SER A 226 26.91 -15.10 8.44
CA SER A 226 26.80 -16.05 9.55
C SER A 226 26.32 -15.24 10.75
N HIS A 227 25.07 -15.45 11.12
CA HIS A 227 24.57 -15.14 12.46
C HIS A 227 23.74 -16.36 12.86
N ASP A 228 24.33 -17.18 13.72
CA ASP A 228 23.68 -18.40 14.19
C ASP A 228 22.42 -17.99 14.98
N GLN A 229 21.26 -18.53 14.57
CA GLN A 229 19.94 -18.54 15.23
C GLN A 229 18.94 -17.50 14.72
N VAL A 230 18.12 -17.89 13.74
CA VAL A 230 16.69 -17.53 13.75
C VAL A 230 16.02 -18.30 14.89
N ASN A 231 15.02 -17.72 15.54
CA ASN A 231 14.36 -18.37 16.69
C ASN A 231 13.61 -19.63 16.28
N TRP A 232 13.01 -19.62 15.09
CA TRP A 232 12.24 -20.74 14.53
C TRP A 232 12.61 -20.95 13.05
N PRO A 233 13.52 -21.89 12.74
CA PRO A 233 13.99 -22.12 11.38
C PRO A 233 12.89 -22.57 10.42
N ASP A 234 13.01 -22.18 9.14
CA ASP A 234 12.10 -22.56 8.05
C ASP A 234 11.83 -24.07 7.97
N GLY A 235 12.83 -24.92 8.17
CA GLY A 235 12.64 -26.38 8.18
C GLY A 235 11.78 -26.87 9.34
N GLU A 236 11.93 -26.28 10.53
CA GLU A 236 11.08 -26.58 11.68
C GLU A 236 9.66 -26.03 11.51
N LYS A 237 9.50 -24.89 10.83
CA LYS A 237 8.18 -24.34 10.46
C LYS A 237 7.48 -25.22 9.42
N ALA A 238 8.19 -25.66 8.38
CA ALA A 238 7.66 -26.55 7.37
C ALA A 238 7.14 -27.86 7.98
N ASP A 239 7.93 -28.47 8.87
CA ASP A 239 7.52 -29.65 9.63
C ASP A 239 6.32 -29.37 10.56
N ALA A 240 6.27 -28.20 11.20
CA ALA A 240 5.19 -27.83 12.13
C ALA A 240 3.86 -27.54 11.43
N PHE A 241 3.92 -27.04 10.19
CA PHE A 241 2.74 -26.64 9.42
C PHE A 241 2.37 -27.65 8.33
N ASP A 242 2.99 -28.83 8.30
CA ASP A 242 2.75 -29.90 7.33
C ASP A 242 2.95 -29.44 5.87
N VAL A 243 3.98 -28.62 5.60
CA VAL A 243 4.30 -28.14 4.24
C VAL A 243 4.98 -29.26 3.44
N ASP A 244 4.41 -29.62 2.28
CA ASP A 244 4.98 -30.66 1.40
C ASP A 244 6.05 -30.07 0.48
N LEU A 245 7.30 -30.07 0.96
CA LEU A 245 8.46 -29.58 0.22
C LEU A 245 8.73 -30.36 -1.08
N GLU A 246 8.37 -31.65 -1.13
CA GLU A 246 8.55 -32.48 -2.33
C GLU A 246 7.50 -32.07 -3.38
N ALA A 247 6.24 -31.91 -2.98
CA ALA A 247 5.18 -31.42 -3.87
C ALA A 247 5.51 -30.04 -4.44
N ILE A 248 5.98 -29.09 -3.61
CA ILE A 248 6.40 -27.76 -4.09
C ILE A 248 7.47 -27.89 -5.18
N GLN A 249 8.51 -28.70 -4.95
CA GLN A 249 9.58 -28.92 -5.93
C GLN A 249 9.08 -29.51 -7.24
N GLU A 250 8.09 -30.40 -7.18
CA GLU A 250 7.58 -31.13 -8.35
C GLU A 250 6.53 -30.34 -9.15
N THR A 251 5.74 -29.48 -8.50
CA THR A 251 4.47 -28.96 -9.08
C THR A 251 4.36 -27.44 -9.14
N VAL A 252 5.23 -26.68 -8.46
CA VAL A 252 5.09 -25.21 -8.43
C VAL A 252 5.31 -24.57 -9.82
N GLU A 253 6.16 -25.17 -10.67
CA GLU A 253 6.45 -24.65 -12.01
C GLU A 253 5.33 -24.88 -13.03
N ASP A 254 4.54 -25.95 -12.87
CA ASP A 254 3.39 -26.21 -13.75
C ASP A 254 2.07 -25.69 -13.17
N GLY A 255 2.11 -25.19 -11.93
CA GLY A 255 1.03 -24.49 -11.25
C GLY A 255 -0.01 -25.42 -10.64
N THR A 256 0.27 -26.73 -10.60
CA THR A 256 -0.63 -27.72 -10.02
C THR A 256 -0.48 -27.90 -8.50
N LEU A 257 0.48 -27.20 -7.89
CA LEU A 257 0.62 -27.12 -6.43
C LEU A 257 -0.68 -26.64 -5.77
N THR A 258 -1.22 -27.42 -4.84
CA THR A 258 -2.46 -27.13 -4.12
C THR A 258 -2.22 -26.42 -2.79
N PHE A 259 -3.24 -25.74 -2.25
CA PHE A 259 -3.17 -25.15 -0.91
C PHE A 259 -2.99 -26.18 0.20
N ASP A 260 -3.53 -27.40 0.07
CA ASP A 260 -3.30 -28.48 1.04
C ASP A 260 -1.82 -28.92 1.05
N GLU A 261 -1.15 -28.94 -0.10
CA GLU A 261 0.29 -29.24 -0.21
C GLU A 261 1.17 -28.10 0.31
N MET A 262 0.66 -26.86 0.29
CA MET A 262 1.31 -25.68 0.89
C MET A 262 1.26 -25.67 2.43
N GLY A 263 0.60 -26.66 3.05
CA GLY A 263 0.49 -26.81 4.50
C GLY A 263 -0.72 -26.09 5.10
N THR A 264 -0.74 -26.02 6.43
CA THR A 264 -1.90 -25.60 7.22
C THR A 264 -2.12 -24.08 7.29
N GLN A 265 -1.10 -23.27 6.98
CA GLN A 265 -1.11 -21.82 7.21
C GLN A 265 -1.63 -21.00 6.01
N ALA A 266 -1.15 -21.31 4.80
CA ALA A 266 -1.35 -20.43 3.63
C ALA A 266 -2.82 -20.15 3.30
N LEU A 267 -3.70 -21.17 3.40
CA LEU A 267 -5.10 -21.05 2.99
C LEU A 267 -5.89 -20.05 3.83
N GLU A 268 -5.71 -20.04 5.15
CA GLU A 268 -6.45 -19.14 6.04
C GLU A 268 -6.00 -17.69 5.87
N HIS A 269 -4.69 -17.46 5.73
CA HIS A 269 -4.16 -16.14 5.39
C HIS A 269 -4.71 -15.65 4.05
N VAL A 270 -4.67 -16.45 2.99
CA VAL A 270 -5.18 -16.04 1.67
C VAL A 270 -6.67 -15.76 1.68
N ARG A 271 -7.48 -16.57 2.37
CA ARG A 271 -8.92 -16.30 2.52
C ARG A 271 -9.17 -14.99 3.27
N THR A 272 -8.39 -14.70 4.29
CA THR A 272 -8.46 -13.43 5.01
C THR A 272 -8.10 -12.29 4.08
N TYR A 273 -6.99 -12.40 3.35
CA TYR A 273 -6.53 -11.36 2.43
C TYR A 273 -7.55 -11.08 1.32
N GLU A 274 -8.14 -12.13 0.75
CA GLU A 274 -9.21 -12.00 -0.25
C GLU A 274 -10.47 -11.32 0.34
N ALA A 275 -10.88 -11.70 1.55
CA ALA A 275 -12.03 -11.09 2.22
C ALA A 275 -11.82 -9.61 2.55
N GLU A 276 -10.56 -9.19 2.68
CA GLU A 276 -10.14 -7.84 2.98
C GLU A 276 -9.69 -7.06 1.72
N GLY A 277 -9.99 -7.57 0.51
CA GLY A 277 -9.74 -6.87 -0.76
C GLY A 277 -8.27 -6.84 -1.20
N PHE A 278 -7.40 -7.65 -0.61
CA PHE A 278 -5.98 -7.67 -0.95
C PHE A 278 -5.71 -8.35 -2.31
N PRO A 279 -4.85 -7.79 -3.18
CA PRO A 279 -4.66 -8.30 -4.54
C PRO A 279 -4.15 -9.75 -4.57
N ARG A 280 -4.83 -10.63 -5.32
CA ARG A 280 -4.39 -12.03 -5.49
C ARG A 280 -2.98 -12.17 -6.08
N GLN A 281 -2.59 -11.26 -6.98
CA GLN A 281 -1.22 -11.16 -7.50
C GLN A 281 -0.21 -11.04 -6.35
N ALA A 282 -0.48 -10.16 -5.38
CA ALA A 282 0.38 -9.96 -4.22
C ALA A 282 0.34 -11.18 -3.30
N SER A 283 -0.84 -11.74 -2.98
CA SER A 283 -0.95 -12.98 -2.21
C SER A 283 -0.11 -14.11 -2.80
N ALA A 284 -0.17 -14.31 -4.13
CA ALA A 284 0.58 -15.35 -4.82
C ALA A 284 2.11 -15.22 -4.63
N LYS A 285 2.63 -13.99 -4.63
CA LYS A 285 4.05 -13.68 -4.35
C LYS A 285 4.45 -13.96 -2.91
N LEU A 286 3.52 -13.76 -1.97
CA LEU A 286 3.74 -13.94 -0.54
C LEU A 286 3.58 -15.40 -0.09
N LEU A 287 2.90 -16.26 -0.86
CA LEU A 287 2.67 -17.68 -0.54
C LEU A 287 3.90 -18.44 0.02
N PRO A 288 5.13 -18.30 -0.52
CA PRO A 288 6.30 -19.00 0.03
C PRO A 288 6.59 -18.70 1.50
N ARG A 289 6.17 -17.54 2.00
CA ARG A 289 6.31 -17.15 3.41
C ARG A 289 5.00 -17.35 4.18
N LEU A 290 3.84 -17.15 3.55
CA LEU A 290 2.54 -17.43 4.18
C LEU A 290 2.38 -18.90 4.58
N SER A 291 2.96 -19.84 3.83
CA SER A 291 3.02 -21.26 4.23
C SER A 291 3.81 -21.53 5.51
N LEU A 292 4.67 -20.60 5.91
CA LEU A 292 5.55 -20.69 7.07
C LEU A 292 5.22 -19.65 8.14
N LEU A 293 4.18 -18.84 7.93
CA LEU A 293 3.82 -17.75 8.81
C LEU A 293 3.01 -18.32 9.98
N PRO A 294 3.45 -18.18 11.24
CA PRO A 294 2.65 -18.61 12.38
C PRO A 294 1.52 -17.63 12.68
N ASP A 295 0.43 -18.16 13.26
CA ASP A 295 -0.64 -17.36 13.89
C ASP A 295 -0.16 -16.58 15.11
N GLU A 296 0.89 -17.06 15.78
CA GLU A 296 1.48 -16.39 16.94
C GLU A 296 2.62 -15.46 16.49
N THR A 297 2.70 -14.27 17.08
CA THR A 297 3.80 -13.34 16.85
C THR A 297 5.15 -13.95 17.23
N GLU A 298 6.12 -13.88 16.33
CA GLU A 298 7.48 -14.35 16.57
C GLU A 298 8.35 -13.33 17.30
N ASP A 299 9.13 -13.77 18.29
CA ASP A 299 10.14 -12.93 18.93
C ASP A 299 11.28 -12.61 17.95
N LEU A 300 11.66 -11.32 17.86
CA LEU A 300 12.78 -10.89 17.04
C LEU A 300 14.13 -11.32 17.61
N THR A 301 15.04 -11.68 16.71
CA THR A 301 16.48 -11.70 16.93
C THR A 301 17.08 -10.32 16.65
N TYR A 302 18.22 -10.02 17.26
CA TYR A 302 18.85 -8.70 17.20
C TYR A 302 20.36 -8.82 17.06
N HIS A 303 21.02 -7.72 16.70
CA HIS A 303 22.46 -7.71 16.52
C HIS A 303 23.26 -7.91 17.82
N ASN A 304 24.35 -8.71 17.72
CA ASN A 304 25.39 -8.93 18.75
C ASN A 304 24.92 -9.52 20.09
N GLU A 305 24.20 -10.63 20.04
CA GLU A 305 23.83 -11.38 21.24
C GLU A 305 25.02 -11.89 22.09
N PRO A 306 24.87 -11.98 23.43
CA PRO A 306 23.70 -11.56 24.21
C PRO A 306 23.67 -10.05 24.42
N MET A 307 22.51 -9.45 24.19
CA MET A 307 22.28 -8.02 24.38
C MET A 307 22.18 -7.64 25.87
N ALA A 308 22.63 -6.44 26.20
CA ALA A 308 22.35 -5.81 27.48
C ALA A 308 21.34 -4.67 27.28
N PHE A 309 20.06 -5.02 27.15
CA PHE A 309 18.99 -4.03 27.15
C PHE A 309 18.97 -3.24 28.45
N TRP A 310 18.59 -1.97 28.35
CA TRP A 310 18.13 -1.21 29.50
C TRP A 310 16.81 -1.78 30.05
N ASP A 311 16.52 -1.48 31.31
CA ASP A 311 15.23 -1.85 31.92
C ASP A 311 14.10 -0.93 31.40
N GLU A 312 14.45 0.24 30.87
CA GLU A 312 13.52 1.24 30.33
C GLU A 312 13.08 0.91 28.90
N THR A 313 11.77 0.92 28.66
CA THR A 313 11.14 0.75 27.34
C THR A 313 9.97 1.73 27.19
N ALA A 314 9.59 2.04 25.96
CA ALA A 314 8.36 2.78 25.65
C ALA A 314 7.55 1.99 24.63
N GLY A 315 6.28 1.71 24.96
CA GLY A 315 5.36 0.93 24.12
C GLY A 315 5.09 -0.50 24.61
N PRO A 316 4.35 -1.30 23.82
CA PRO A 316 3.84 -0.97 22.49
C PRO A 316 2.85 0.20 22.51
N VAL A 317 3.00 1.13 21.56
CA VAL A 317 2.10 2.28 21.33
C VAL A 317 1.60 2.19 19.89
N ALA A 318 0.27 2.16 19.70
CA ALA A 318 -0.33 2.22 18.37
C ALA A 318 -0.10 3.59 17.72
N ALA A 319 0.01 3.63 16.39
CA ALA A 319 0.01 4.90 15.67
C ALA A 319 -1.30 5.66 15.96
N THR A 320 -1.21 6.98 15.92
CA THR A 320 -2.31 7.87 16.31
C THR A 320 -3.11 8.40 15.12
N ASN A 321 -2.61 8.18 13.90
CA ASN A 321 -3.10 8.73 12.64
C ASN A 321 -3.16 7.67 11.52
N ASP A 322 -2.87 6.41 11.83
CA ASP A 322 -2.88 5.34 10.85
C ASP A 322 -4.31 5.05 10.36
N PRO A 323 -4.46 4.59 9.10
CA PRO A 323 -5.74 4.06 8.66
C PRO A 323 -6.06 2.75 9.40
N ASP A 324 -7.32 2.31 9.36
CA ASP A 324 -7.69 0.98 9.90
C ASP A 324 -6.95 -0.15 9.15
N GLN A 325 -6.68 0.05 7.86
CA GLN A 325 -5.99 -0.88 6.98
C GLN A 325 -5.18 -0.13 5.91
N LEU A 326 -4.06 -0.72 5.45
CA LEU A 326 -3.33 -0.26 4.27
C LEU A 326 -3.26 -1.39 3.24
N ILE A 327 -3.87 -1.18 2.08
CA ILE A 327 -3.72 -2.05 0.91
C ILE A 327 -2.84 -1.31 -0.10
N GLN A 328 -1.65 -1.82 -0.34
CA GLN A 328 -0.79 -1.30 -1.40
C GLN A 328 -1.12 -2.00 -2.72
N ASP A 329 -1.33 -1.20 -3.75
CA ASP A 329 -1.46 -1.64 -5.15
C ASP A 329 -0.95 -0.50 -6.05
N PRO A 330 -0.07 -0.73 -7.03
CA PRO A 330 0.44 -2.01 -7.51
C PRO A 330 1.55 -2.63 -6.66
N TRP A 331 1.66 -3.97 -6.69
CA TRP A 331 2.85 -4.69 -6.23
C TRP A 331 3.87 -4.88 -7.38
N PRO A 332 5.14 -4.48 -7.20
CA PRO A 332 6.20 -4.67 -8.19
C PRO A 332 6.48 -6.15 -8.51
N PRO A 333 7.13 -6.44 -9.65
CA PRO A 333 7.53 -7.81 -10.01
C PRO A 333 8.61 -8.36 -9.07
N ASP A 334 8.61 -9.67 -8.87
CA ASP A 334 9.61 -10.43 -8.08
C ASP A 334 10.82 -10.90 -8.91
N ALA A 335 11.08 -10.22 -10.03
CA ALA A 335 12.07 -10.61 -11.01
C ALA A 335 13.45 -10.89 -10.39
N ARG A 336 13.96 -12.12 -10.60
CA ARG A 336 15.28 -12.58 -10.13
C ARG A 336 16.29 -12.73 -11.25
N ASP A 337 15.86 -13.17 -12.44
CA ASP A 337 16.73 -13.23 -13.59
C ASP A 337 17.07 -11.80 -14.06
N TYR A 338 18.24 -11.60 -14.65
CA TYR A 338 18.72 -10.29 -15.14
C TYR A 338 17.87 -9.70 -16.29
N ARG A 339 16.54 -9.84 -16.26
CA ARG A 339 15.59 -9.00 -16.99
C ARG A 339 15.80 -7.57 -16.50
N PRO A 340 16.45 -6.71 -17.30
CA PRO A 340 16.91 -5.42 -16.79
C PRO A 340 15.77 -4.56 -16.25
N GLU A 341 14.57 -4.68 -16.82
CA GLU A 341 13.40 -3.90 -16.41
C GLU A 341 12.74 -4.42 -15.13
N GLY A 342 12.58 -5.74 -14.98
CA GLY A 342 11.99 -6.33 -13.78
C GLY A 342 12.84 -6.10 -12.53
N VAL A 343 14.14 -6.34 -12.64
CA VAL A 343 15.10 -6.08 -11.55
C VAL A 343 15.13 -4.59 -11.20
N ARG A 344 15.14 -3.72 -12.21
CA ARG A 344 15.07 -2.26 -12.02
C ARG A 344 13.84 -1.82 -11.23
N LEU A 345 12.67 -2.42 -11.50
CA LEU A 345 11.45 -2.10 -10.76
C LEU A 345 11.45 -2.67 -9.34
N ARG A 346 11.95 -3.90 -9.18
CA ARG A 346 12.10 -4.57 -7.88
C ARG A 346 13.03 -3.81 -6.94
N ASP A 347 14.18 -3.37 -7.45
CA ASP A 347 15.25 -2.75 -6.67
C ASP A 347 15.29 -1.22 -6.83
N ARG A 348 14.20 -0.60 -7.28
CA ARG A 348 14.08 0.84 -7.59
C ARG A 348 14.60 1.79 -6.50
N ALA A 349 14.45 1.43 -5.23
CA ALA A 349 14.90 2.22 -4.09
C ALA A 349 16.40 2.00 -3.81
N HIS A 350 16.87 0.77 -4.02
CA HIS A 350 18.27 0.42 -3.90
C HIS A 350 19.10 1.02 -5.03
N ASP A 351 18.71 0.82 -6.28
CA ASP A 351 19.47 1.25 -7.45
C ASP A 351 19.31 2.75 -7.75
N GLN A 352 18.53 3.46 -6.95
CA GLN A 352 18.26 4.89 -7.12
C GLN A 352 19.53 5.76 -7.30
N PRO A 353 20.63 5.57 -6.55
CA PRO A 353 21.87 6.33 -6.79
C PRO A 353 22.42 6.13 -8.20
N ASP A 354 22.32 4.92 -8.75
CA ASP A 354 22.81 4.60 -10.08
C ASP A 354 21.91 5.25 -11.13
N HIS A 355 20.58 5.11 -11.00
CA HIS A 355 19.59 5.72 -11.90
C HIS A 355 19.64 7.25 -11.92
N GLU A 356 19.75 7.90 -10.76
CA GLU A 356 19.82 9.36 -10.69
C GLU A 356 21.14 9.91 -11.25
N SER A 357 22.19 9.08 -11.35
CA SER A 357 23.51 9.46 -11.87
C SER A 357 23.70 9.20 -13.36
N ASP A 358 22.87 8.35 -13.99
CA ASP A 358 23.00 7.96 -15.39
C ASP A 358 22.23 8.94 -16.31
N PRO A 359 22.91 9.72 -17.17
CA PRO A 359 22.26 10.69 -18.07
C PRO A 359 21.32 10.07 -19.12
N ASP A 360 21.39 8.75 -19.33
CA ASP A 360 20.52 8.02 -20.24
C ASP A 360 19.30 7.38 -19.53
N ASP A 361 19.20 7.48 -18.20
CA ASP A 361 18.09 6.96 -17.40
C ASP A 361 16.94 7.98 -17.28
N GLU A 362 15.70 7.49 -17.21
CA GLU A 362 14.51 8.33 -17.06
C GLU A 362 14.44 9.04 -15.70
N TRP A 363 15.13 8.52 -14.68
CA TRP A 363 15.21 9.12 -13.35
C TRP A 363 16.44 10.00 -13.16
N TYR A 364 17.17 10.33 -14.24
CA TYR A 364 18.38 11.14 -14.15
C TYR A 364 18.15 12.49 -13.45
N ARG A 365 18.95 12.75 -12.40
CA ARG A 365 18.92 14.00 -11.63
C ARG A 365 20.35 14.56 -11.50
N PRO A 366 20.81 15.41 -12.44
CA PRO A 366 22.21 15.89 -12.49
C PRO A 366 22.63 16.75 -11.29
N ASP A 367 21.66 17.35 -10.59
CA ASP A 367 21.91 18.26 -9.47
C ASP A 367 21.86 17.55 -8.11
N VAL A 368 21.67 16.22 -8.12
CA VAL A 368 21.58 15.39 -6.93
C VAL A 368 22.91 14.66 -6.70
N GLU A 369 23.41 14.72 -5.46
CA GLU A 369 24.61 14.01 -5.04
C GLU A 369 24.28 12.96 -3.97
N TRP A 370 24.76 11.74 -4.18
CA TRP A 370 24.69 10.63 -3.23
C TRP A 370 26.02 10.45 -2.51
N THR A 371 25.97 10.25 -1.19
CA THR A 371 27.16 9.96 -0.37
C THR A 371 27.11 8.55 0.22
N ARG A 372 28.27 8.05 0.66
CA ARG A 372 28.43 6.76 1.38
C ARG A 372 29.42 6.94 2.53
N ALA A 373 29.12 7.85 3.45
CA ALA A 373 30.08 8.35 4.43
C ALA A 373 29.68 8.01 5.87
N ASP A 374 30.50 7.24 6.59
CA ASP A 374 30.23 6.78 7.98
C ASP A 374 29.94 7.94 8.95
N ARG A 375 30.39 9.15 8.58
CA ARG A 375 30.13 10.41 9.24
C ARG A 375 29.77 11.44 8.17
N LEU A 376 28.66 12.14 8.35
CA LEU A 376 28.26 13.25 7.49
C LEU A 376 29.16 14.50 7.69
N PRO A 377 29.21 15.41 6.70
CA PRO A 377 29.79 16.74 6.90
C PRO A 377 29.14 17.49 8.07
N ASP A 378 29.91 18.31 8.80
CA ASP A 378 29.41 19.02 9.98
C ASP A 378 28.24 19.97 9.65
N ASP A 379 28.20 20.53 8.44
CA ASP A 379 27.11 21.36 7.93
C ASP A 379 25.81 20.59 7.66
N ARG A 380 25.86 19.25 7.58
CA ARG A 380 24.66 18.39 7.54
C ARG A 380 24.18 18.01 8.94
N TYR A 381 25.10 17.76 9.87
CA TYR A 381 24.74 17.48 11.27
C TYR A 381 24.15 18.71 11.96
N HIS A 382 24.63 19.90 11.64
CA HIS A 382 24.23 21.16 12.28
C HIS A 382 23.45 22.04 11.31
N ASP A 383 22.59 21.42 10.51
CA ASP A 383 21.68 22.12 9.59
C ASP A 383 20.40 22.52 10.33
N ASP A 384 20.45 23.65 11.05
CA ASP A 384 19.32 24.18 11.82
C ASP A 384 18.07 24.46 10.96
N ASP A 385 18.22 24.57 9.63
CA ASP A 385 17.15 24.84 8.67
C ASP A 385 16.57 23.54 8.06
N ASN A 386 17.06 22.35 8.45
CA ASN A 386 16.56 21.09 7.92
C ASN A 386 15.12 20.82 8.42
N PRO A 387 14.16 20.53 7.53
CA PRO A 387 12.75 20.36 7.92
C PRO A 387 12.51 19.11 8.79
N ILE A 388 13.47 18.20 8.93
CA ILE A 388 13.34 17.07 9.86
C ILE A 388 13.14 17.52 11.33
N HIS A 389 13.54 18.75 11.67
CA HIS A 389 13.30 19.32 13.00
C HIS A 389 11.81 19.51 13.31
N ASP A 390 10.97 19.67 12.29
CA ASP A 390 9.53 19.87 12.41
C ASP A 390 8.83 18.61 12.97
N LEU A 391 9.49 17.44 12.91
CA LEU A 391 9.03 16.20 13.53
C LEU A 391 8.76 16.35 15.03
N ALA A 392 9.58 17.15 15.74
CA ALA A 392 9.42 17.40 17.18
C ALA A 392 8.10 18.10 17.52
N ASP A 393 7.56 18.83 16.55
CA ASP A 393 6.31 19.59 16.67
C ASP A 393 5.12 18.83 16.03
N GLY A 394 5.32 17.57 15.60
CA GLY A 394 4.30 16.75 14.96
C GLY A 394 3.94 17.21 13.56
N ILE A 395 4.90 17.79 12.83
CA ILE A 395 4.71 18.33 11.48
C ILE A 395 5.53 17.51 10.48
N HIS A 396 4.91 17.20 9.34
CA HIS A 396 5.51 16.40 8.27
C HIS A 396 6.58 17.21 7.52
N PRO A 397 7.85 16.73 7.44
CA PRO A 397 8.95 17.51 6.86
C PRO A 397 8.77 17.89 5.37
N ALA A 398 8.10 17.05 4.59
CA ALA A 398 7.88 17.30 3.16
C ALA A 398 6.69 18.23 2.87
N THR A 399 5.54 18.00 3.51
CA THR A 399 4.29 18.70 3.20
C THR A 399 4.07 19.94 4.07
N GLY A 400 4.66 19.97 5.28
CA GLY A 400 4.39 20.97 6.30
C GLY A 400 3.03 20.81 6.99
N ASP A 401 2.31 19.73 6.71
CA ASP A 401 1.03 19.41 7.33
C ASP A 401 1.24 18.71 8.70
N PRO A 402 0.27 18.80 9.62
CA PRO A 402 0.32 18.02 10.86
C PRO A 402 0.33 16.51 10.56
N LEU A 403 1.18 15.74 11.26
CA LEU A 403 1.22 14.28 11.15
C LEU A 403 -0.05 13.62 11.68
N GLY A 404 -0.83 14.29 12.54
CA GLY A 404 -2.20 13.87 12.87
C GLY A 404 -2.38 13.20 14.23
N GLY A 405 -1.48 13.38 15.20
CA GLY A 405 -1.68 12.92 16.57
C GLY A 405 -0.68 13.48 17.59
N ASP A 406 -0.83 13.09 18.85
CA ASP A 406 -0.04 13.56 20.00
C ASP A 406 1.11 12.59 20.38
N GLY A 407 1.52 11.70 19.48
CA GLY A 407 2.53 10.66 19.74
C GLY A 407 3.00 9.96 18.46
N PHE A 408 3.30 8.66 18.56
CA PHE A 408 3.70 7.84 17.40
C PHE A 408 2.70 7.98 16.24
N THR A 409 3.22 8.15 15.03
CA THR A 409 2.42 8.27 13.81
C THR A 409 2.92 7.35 12.71
N ALA A 410 2.03 6.89 11.86
CA ALA A 410 2.35 6.12 10.67
C ALA A 410 1.26 6.26 9.62
N ASN A 411 1.58 6.08 8.34
CA ASN A 411 0.58 5.98 7.27
C ASN A 411 0.14 4.53 7.00
N ALA A 412 0.56 3.59 7.85
CA ALA A 412 0.17 2.19 7.81
C ALA A 412 -0.18 1.70 9.22
N PRO A 413 -1.09 0.71 9.36
CA PRO A 413 -1.55 0.22 10.66
C PRO A 413 -0.42 -0.49 11.40
N MET A 414 0.07 0.12 12.49
CA MET A 414 1.13 -0.47 13.29
C MET A 414 1.21 0.07 14.71
N GLU A 415 1.93 -0.66 15.55
CA GLU A 415 2.42 -0.18 16.84
C GLU A 415 3.95 -0.17 16.88
N VAL A 416 4.51 0.70 17.72
CA VAL A 416 5.95 0.81 17.96
C VAL A 416 6.30 0.51 19.42
N GLU A 417 7.45 -0.14 19.62
CA GLU A 417 8.15 -0.22 20.89
C GLU A 417 9.59 0.30 20.73
N ALA A 418 10.00 1.24 21.59
CA ALA A 418 11.34 1.81 21.62
C ALA A 418 12.17 1.23 22.77
N LYS A 419 13.40 0.81 22.45
CA LYS A 419 14.36 0.23 23.41
C LYS A 419 15.77 0.72 23.11
N ILE A 420 16.67 0.58 24.09
CA ILE A 420 18.11 0.74 23.90
C ILE A 420 18.83 -0.48 24.48
N HIS A 421 19.79 -1.03 23.73
CA HIS A 421 20.75 -1.99 24.26
C HIS A 421 22.19 -1.51 24.12
N GLU A 422 23.04 -1.96 25.04
CA GLU A 422 24.43 -1.55 25.13
C GLU A 422 25.39 -2.69 24.82
N GLU A 423 26.33 -2.42 23.92
CA GLU A 423 27.44 -3.31 23.61
C GLU A 423 28.74 -2.81 24.27
N ASN A 424 29.49 -3.73 24.88
CA ASN A 424 30.85 -3.49 25.40
C ASN A 424 31.00 -2.28 26.35
N ALA A 425 29.92 -1.86 27.03
CA ALA A 425 29.89 -0.73 27.97
C ALA A 425 30.31 0.62 27.35
N GLY A 426 30.01 0.85 26.07
CA GLY A 426 30.41 2.08 25.37
C GLY A 426 29.87 2.29 23.95
N PHE A 427 28.94 1.44 23.50
CA PHE A 427 28.24 1.60 22.23
C PHE A 427 26.77 1.26 22.46
N TRP A 428 25.85 2.10 21.98
CA TRP A 428 24.41 1.89 22.13
C TRP A 428 23.78 1.59 20.79
N TYR A 429 22.74 0.76 20.80
CA TYR A 429 21.83 0.58 19.68
C TYR A 429 20.47 1.12 20.09
N GLN A 430 19.99 2.10 19.35
CA GLN A 430 18.60 2.54 19.37
C GLN A 430 17.77 1.51 18.62
N VAL A 431 16.74 0.96 19.25
CA VAL A 431 15.85 -0.04 18.66
C VAL A 431 14.46 0.54 18.53
N LEU A 432 13.92 0.50 17.32
CA LEU A 432 12.49 0.71 17.05
C LEU A 432 11.93 -0.60 16.51
N GLN A 433 11.08 -1.24 17.30
CA GLN A 433 10.39 -2.48 16.97
C GLN A 433 8.94 -2.15 16.58
N PHE A 434 8.46 -2.72 15.49
CA PHE A 434 7.14 -2.45 14.93
C PHE A 434 6.36 -3.74 14.76
N ARG A 435 5.04 -3.70 14.94
CA ARG A 435 4.12 -4.80 14.60
C ARG A 435 3.05 -4.29 13.65
N ASN A 436 2.82 -5.00 12.55
CA ASN A 436 1.67 -4.74 11.68
C ASN A 436 0.39 -5.17 12.41
N THR A 437 -0.52 -4.24 12.65
CA THR A 437 -1.77 -4.48 13.39
C THR A 437 -2.98 -4.72 12.49
N SER A 438 -2.80 -4.69 11.17
CA SER A 438 -3.87 -4.98 10.20
C SER A 438 -3.98 -6.47 9.88
N SER A 439 -5.07 -6.80 9.19
CA SER A 439 -5.37 -8.14 8.67
C SER A 439 -4.61 -8.49 7.38
N VAL A 440 -3.95 -7.52 6.75
CA VAL A 440 -3.27 -7.68 5.45
C VAL A 440 -1.80 -7.21 5.51
N PRO A 441 -0.93 -7.76 4.65
CA PRO A 441 0.47 -7.35 4.61
C PRO A 441 0.68 -6.07 3.80
N TYR A 442 1.78 -5.37 4.08
CA TYR A 442 2.30 -4.29 3.25
C TYR A 442 3.83 -4.41 3.12
N PHE A 443 4.38 -4.05 1.96
CA PHE A 443 5.82 -4.08 1.73
C PHE A 443 6.50 -2.83 2.31
N LEU A 444 7.72 -3.02 2.80
CA LEU A 444 8.52 -2.01 3.49
C LEU A 444 9.58 -1.35 2.59
N ASN A 445 9.60 -1.67 1.30
CA ASN A 445 10.51 -1.04 0.36
C ASN A 445 10.28 0.48 0.34
N ALA A 446 11.39 1.22 0.30
CA ALA A 446 11.41 2.68 0.39
C ALA A 446 10.72 3.30 1.62
N ALA A 447 10.29 2.51 2.61
CA ALA A 447 9.71 3.04 3.84
C ALA A 447 10.73 3.93 4.56
N VAL A 448 10.28 5.09 5.06
CA VAL A 448 11.10 6.05 5.79
C VAL A 448 10.68 6.06 7.25
N ILE A 449 11.63 5.76 8.14
CA ILE A 449 11.46 5.79 9.58
C ILE A 449 12.17 7.03 10.10
N MET A 450 11.44 7.91 10.78
CA MET A 450 11.97 9.12 11.39
C MET A 450 11.71 9.12 12.90
N TRP A 451 12.64 9.64 13.70
CA TRP A 451 12.46 9.78 15.15
C TRP A 451 13.48 10.76 15.74
N ILE A 452 13.22 11.20 16.98
CA ILE A 452 14.21 11.92 17.80
C ILE A 452 14.82 10.93 18.80
N GLY A 453 16.15 10.84 18.79
CA GLY A 453 16.90 9.91 19.63
C GLY A 453 18.15 10.53 20.25
N PRO A 454 18.92 9.77 21.03
CA PRO A 454 20.18 10.24 21.57
C PRO A 454 21.15 10.61 20.44
N SER A 455 21.81 11.76 20.56
CA SER A 455 22.70 12.28 19.52
C SER A 455 23.97 11.46 19.40
N GLY A 456 24.18 10.91 18.21
CA GLY A 456 25.31 10.12 17.77
C GLY A 456 26.41 10.89 17.05
N ALA A 457 26.33 12.24 17.01
CA ALA A 457 27.19 13.24 16.32
C ALA A 457 28.73 13.14 16.52
N ASN A 458 29.19 12.01 17.05
CA ASN A 458 30.57 11.57 17.19
C ASN A 458 30.95 10.40 16.25
N GLY A 459 30.00 9.85 15.46
CA GLY A 459 30.26 9.07 14.24
C GLY A 459 29.88 7.58 14.25
N ASN A 460 29.73 7.05 13.03
CA ASN A 460 29.39 5.70 12.58
C ASN A 460 27.90 5.39 12.30
N LEU A 461 27.33 6.07 11.29
CA LEU A 461 26.01 5.76 10.73
C LEU A 461 25.92 4.35 10.10
N ARG A 462 27.06 3.73 9.80
CA ARG A 462 27.10 2.39 9.20
C ARG A 462 26.65 1.31 10.18
N ALA A 463 26.79 1.50 11.49
CA ALA A 463 26.34 0.51 12.46
C ALA A 463 24.81 0.54 12.59
N GLY A 464 24.08 -0.33 11.91
CA GLY A 464 22.65 -0.49 12.11
C GLY A 464 22.14 -1.71 11.38
N HIS A 465 20.99 -2.20 11.82
CA HIS A 465 20.51 -3.53 11.44
C HIS A 465 19.01 -3.48 11.20
N TYR A 466 18.54 -4.43 10.41
CA TYR A 466 17.13 -4.66 10.15
C TYR A 466 16.82 -6.10 10.53
N ASN A 467 15.83 -6.26 11.41
CA ASN A 467 15.47 -7.53 12.01
C ASN A 467 14.03 -7.88 11.61
N ASN A 468 13.83 -9.12 11.19
CA ASN A 468 12.55 -9.67 10.72
C ASN A 468 12.75 -11.19 10.59
N GLU A 469 11.96 -11.97 11.35
CA GLU A 469 12.05 -13.44 11.42
C GLU A 469 11.33 -14.14 10.27
N GLN A 470 10.52 -13.43 9.48
CA GLN A 470 9.81 -13.98 8.33
C GLN A 470 10.71 -14.14 7.08
N ARG A 471 12.02 -13.99 7.26
CA ARG A 471 13.04 -14.19 6.22
C ARG A 471 13.74 -15.53 6.44
N PRO A 472 14.14 -16.26 5.37
CA PRO A 472 14.78 -17.58 5.51
C PRO A 472 16.06 -17.57 6.37
N HIS A 473 16.80 -16.46 6.32
CA HIS A 473 18.01 -16.23 7.11
C HIS A 473 18.22 -14.72 7.30
N PRO A 474 18.85 -14.24 8.39
CA PRO A 474 19.08 -12.81 8.63
C PRO A 474 19.84 -12.08 7.51
N GLY A 475 20.66 -12.82 6.76
CA GLY A 475 21.42 -12.32 5.64
C GLY A 475 20.66 -12.17 4.32
N TYR A 476 19.46 -12.76 4.21
CA TYR A 476 18.57 -12.49 3.08
C TYR A 476 17.64 -11.32 3.41
N GLY A 477 17.28 -10.56 2.39
CA GLY A 477 16.20 -9.57 2.45
C GLY A 477 16.54 -8.43 3.39
N HIS A 478 17.83 -8.14 3.59
CA HIS A 478 18.24 -7.01 4.39
C HIS A 478 18.28 -5.74 3.53
N PRO A 479 17.76 -4.61 4.01
CA PRO A 479 17.84 -3.36 3.28
C PRO A 479 19.24 -2.77 3.41
N GLN A 480 19.71 -2.12 2.35
CA GLN A 480 20.63 -1.00 2.57
C GLN A 480 19.84 0.17 3.17
N ARG A 481 20.54 1.09 3.83
CA ARG A 481 19.91 2.18 4.57
C ARG A 481 20.33 3.51 3.96
N ASP A 482 19.38 4.31 3.48
CA ASP A 482 19.63 5.74 3.35
C ASP A 482 19.46 6.36 4.72
N ILE A 483 20.47 7.03 5.23
CA ILE A 483 20.45 7.50 6.62
C ILE A 483 21.04 8.89 6.78
N ILE A 484 20.33 9.73 7.51
CA ILE A 484 20.84 10.99 8.04
C ILE A 484 20.65 11.08 9.55
N GLU A 485 21.45 11.95 10.15
CA GLU A 485 21.30 12.41 11.52
C GLU A 485 21.51 13.93 11.51
N VAL A 486 20.59 14.67 12.11
CA VAL A 486 20.67 16.12 12.28
C VAL A 486 20.49 16.45 13.77
N VAL A 487 21.42 17.21 14.34
CA VAL A 487 21.41 17.57 15.77
C VAL A 487 20.21 18.46 16.04
N HIS A 488 19.30 17.99 16.91
CA HIS A 488 18.05 18.67 17.22
C HIS A 488 18.15 19.50 18.50
N ASP A 489 18.82 18.99 19.53
CA ASP A 489 19.05 19.71 20.79
C ASP A 489 20.46 19.40 21.33
N GLU A 490 21.38 20.35 21.16
CA GLU A 490 22.76 20.20 21.63
C GLU A 490 22.89 20.08 23.16
N ASP A 491 21.99 20.72 23.91
CA ASP A 491 22.05 20.73 25.36
C ASP A 491 21.55 19.39 25.90
N ARG A 492 20.41 18.90 25.38
CA ARG A 492 19.82 17.60 25.74
C ARG A 492 20.56 16.43 25.09
N LYS A 493 21.42 16.68 24.09
CA LYS A 493 22.11 15.66 23.28
C LYS A 493 21.14 14.78 22.53
N LEU A 494 20.22 15.41 21.80
CA LEU A 494 19.26 14.75 20.93
C LEU A 494 19.53 15.08 19.47
N SER A 495 19.31 14.10 18.59
CA SER A 495 19.32 14.25 17.13
C SER A 495 18.01 13.74 16.55
N ALA A 496 17.57 14.34 15.45
CA ALA A 496 16.57 13.78 14.58
C ALA A 496 17.25 12.83 13.58
N TYR A 497 16.67 11.66 13.41
CA TYR A 497 17.12 10.61 12.49
C TYR A 497 16.07 10.38 11.42
N ALA A 498 16.53 10.07 10.21
CA ALA A 498 15.69 9.48 9.17
C ALA A 498 16.44 8.32 8.53
N VAL A 499 15.75 7.19 8.37
CA VAL A 499 16.26 5.99 7.72
C VAL A 499 15.28 5.51 6.68
N ARG A 500 15.69 5.43 5.41
CA ARG A 500 14.92 4.78 4.35
C ARG A 500 15.43 3.36 4.12
N LEU A 501 14.51 2.41 4.05
CA LEU A 501 14.81 1.00 3.76
C LEU A 501 14.92 0.78 2.24
N ALA A 502 16.11 0.47 1.76
CA ALA A 502 16.40 0.24 0.34
C ALA A 502 16.80 -1.22 0.13
N PHE A 503 15.80 -2.09 -0.02
CA PHE A 503 16.03 -3.53 -0.22
C PHE A 503 16.51 -3.84 -1.64
N HIS A 504 17.30 -4.91 -1.76
CA HIS A 504 17.84 -5.38 -3.04
C HIS A 504 17.97 -6.91 -3.08
N ASP A 505 18.13 -7.44 -4.29
CA ASP A 505 18.40 -8.85 -4.61
C ASP A 505 17.29 -9.87 -4.29
N GLU A 506 16.55 -9.69 -3.19
CA GLU A 506 15.56 -10.67 -2.71
C GLU A 506 14.10 -10.38 -3.11
N PRO A 507 13.19 -11.36 -3.11
CA PRO A 507 11.77 -11.14 -3.40
C PRO A 507 11.02 -10.31 -2.32
N TYR A 508 9.85 -9.81 -2.68
CA TYR A 508 8.98 -8.99 -1.83
C TYR A 508 8.45 -9.73 -0.61
N ASN A 509 8.31 -11.04 -0.69
CA ASN A 509 7.92 -11.85 0.46
C ASN A 509 8.92 -11.76 1.64
N MET A 510 10.15 -11.29 1.44
CA MET A 510 11.15 -11.05 2.50
C MET A 510 11.27 -9.59 2.93
N ARG A 511 10.54 -8.69 2.26
CA ARG A 511 10.59 -7.24 2.43
C ARG A 511 9.23 -6.71 2.92
N THR A 512 8.47 -7.56 3.61
CA THR A 512 7.05 -7.36 3.94
C THR A 512 6.85 -7.35 5.46
N ALA A 513 5.99 -6.46 5.92
CA ALA A 513 5.44 -6.49 7.28
C ALA A 513 4.18 -7.36 7.26
N TYR A 514 4.30 -8.60 7.74
CA TYR A 514 3.16 -9.53 7.80
C TYR A 514 2.24 -9.20 8.99
N PRO A 515 0.92 -9.45 8.85
CA PRO A 515 -0.05 -9.32 9.93
C PRO A 515 0.43 -9.97 11.22
N ASP A 516 0.30 -9.24 12.34
CA ASP A 516 0.65 -9.69 13.68
C ASP A 516 2.10 -10.14 13.88
N GLN A 517 3.01 -9.77 12.96
CA GLN A 517 4.44 -10.06 13.07
C GLN A 517 5.29 -8.82 13.31
N TYR A 518 6.42 -9.04 13.98
CA TYR A 518 7.38 -7.97 14.27
C TYR A 518 8.41 -7.79 13.15
N TRP A 519 8.82 -6.53 12.98
CA TRP A 519 10.09 -6.15 12.35
C TRP A 519 10.73 -5.03 13.16
N ALA A 520 12.04 -4.84 13.05
CA ALA A 520 12.72 -3.77 13.78
C ALA A 520 13.87 -3.14 13.00
N LEU A 521 14.17 -1.91 13.39
CA LEU A 521 15.35 -1.17 12.95
C LEU A 521 16.25 -0.89 14.16
N GLU A 522 17.54 -1.14 13.99
CA GLU A 522 18.59 -0.76 14.94
C GLU A 522 19.48 0.32 14.36
N GLN A 523 19.76 1.37 15.14
CA GLN A 523 20.79 2.35 14.81
C GLN A 523 21.82 2.47 15.95
N GLY A 524 23.03 2.00 15.64
CA GLY A 524 24.19 2.05 16.50
C GLY A 524 24.76 3.47 16.62
N MET A 525 25.24 3.81 17.81
CA MET A 525 25.79 5.13 18.11
C MET A 525 26.75 5.10 19.30
N THR A 526 27.65 6.07 19.34
CA THR A 526 28.48 6.31 20.52
C THR A 526 27.68 7.11 21.55
N PRO A 527 27.58 6.65 22.81
CA PRO A 527 26.82 7.32 23.85
C PRO A 527 27.23 8.79 24.06
N PRO A 528 26.29 9.72 24.21
CA PRO A 528 26.60 11.10 24.53
C PRO A 528 27.12 11.21 25.96
N SER A 529 28.24 11.90 26.14
CA SER A 529 28.87 12.02 27.47
C SER A 529 28.01 12.85 28.43
N GLY A 530 27.76 12.34 29.63
CA GLY A 530 27.09 13.08 30.71
C GLY A 530 25.58 13.26 30.53
N ARG A 531 24.93 12.38 29.75
CA ARG A 531 23.47 12.32 29.57
C ARG A 531 22.97 10.89 29.69
N PHE A 532 21.70 10.74 30.06
CA PHE A 532 21.02 9.45 30.20
C PHE A 532 21.71 8.50 31.20
N GLU A 533 22.23 9.08 32.29
CA GLU A 533 22.96 8.34 33.33
C GLU A 533 22.03 7.76 34.40
N THR A 534 20.81 8.28 34.49
CA THR A 534 19.79 7.86 35.47
C THR A 534 18.61 7.14 34.79
N PRO A 535 17.94 6.22 35.48
CA PRO A 535 16.72 5.57 34.98
C PRO A 535 15.66 6.56 34.49
N GLU A 536 15.47 7.67 35.21
CA GLU A 536 14.49 8.69 34.83
C GLU A 536 14.85 9.39 33.51
N GLU A 537 16.12 9.70 33.28
CA GLU A 537 16.57 10.27 32.00
C GLU A 537 16.49 9.26 30.85
N ARG A 538 16.73 7.97 31.14
CA ARG A 538 16.63 6.89 30.13
C ARG A 538 15.18 6.63 29.74
N GLN A 539 14.27 6.64 30.71
CA GLN A 539 12.84 6.53 30.43
C GLN A 539 12.36 7.70 29.57
N GLU A 540 12.73 8.93 29.93
CA GLU A 540 12.42 10.11 29.11
C GLU A 540 12.95 9.97 27.68
N LEU A 541 14.13 9.37 27.49
CA LEU A 541 14.70 9.15 26.17
C LEU A 541 13.89 8.16 25.32
N VAL A 542 13.56 6.98 25.86
CA VAL A 542 12.78 5.99 25.10
C VAL A 542 11.36 6.47 24.85
N ASP A 543 10.77 7.24 25.77
CA ASP A 543 9.48 7.90 25.58
C ASP A 543 9.55 8.88 24.40
N ILE A 544 10.57 9.75 24.34
CA ILE A 544 10.79 10.66 23.20
C ILE A 544 10.94 9.89 21.89
N MET A 545 11.72 8.80 21.89
CA MET A 545 11.92 7.98 20.69
C MET A 545 10.59 7.45 20.15
N ALA A 546 9.74 6.90 21.01
CA ALA A 546 8.44 6.37 20.61
C ALA A 546 7.45 7.49 20.22
N GLU A 547 7.33 8.54 21.04
CA GLU A 547 6.38 9.65 20.84
C GLU A 547 6.68 10.46 19.57
N THR A 548 7.94 10.59 19.18
CA THR A 548 8.34 11.35 17.98
C THR A 548 8.54 10.47 16.75
N CYS A 549 8.35 9.15 16.88
CA CYS A 549 8.52 8.26 15.75
C CYS A 549 7.43 8.51 14.70
N HIS A 550 7.86 8.56 13.43
CA HIS A 550 6.98 8.54 12.28
C HIS A 550 7.45 7.47 11.30
N VAL A 551 6.52 6.65 10.80
CA VAL A 551 6.79 5.69 9.71
C VAL A 551 5.96 6.02 8.49
N GLU A 552 6.64 6.31 7.38
CA GLU A 552 6.02 6.53 6.09
C GLU A 552 6.36 5.35 5.17
N VAL A 553 5.39 4.45 4.98
CA VAL A 553 5.43 3.38 3.98
C VAL A 553 5.10 4.00 2.61
N GLU A 554 5.84 3.63 1.55
CA GLU A 554 5.57 4.22 0.24
C GLU A 554 4.17 3.86 -0.28
N THR A 555 3.51 4.81 -0.92
CA THR A 555 2.23 4.62 -1.60
C THR A 555 2.39 4.89 -3.09
N GLU A 556 1.63 4.20 -3.95
CA GLU A 556 1.69 4.40 -5.41
C GLU A 556 3.09 4.21 -6.03
N MET A 557 3.99 3.47 -5.36
CA MET A 557 5.36 3.19 -5.82
C MET A 557 6.24 4.43 -5.98
N ASP A 558 5.96 5.48 -5.22
CA ASP A 558 6.62 6.79 -5.32
C ASP A 558 8.03 6.83 -4.72
N ARG A 559 8.42 5.81 -3.94
CA ARG A 559 9.69 5.67 -3.19
C ARG A 559 9.88 6.70 -2.07
N ASN A 560 8.81 7.34 -1.60
CA ASN A 560 8.84 8.47 -0.66
C ASN A 560 9.83 9.56 -1.11
N ILE A 561 9.86 9.85 -2.41
CA ILE A 561 10.88 10.70 -3.02
C ILE A 561 10.82 12.14 -2.52
N ASP A 562 9.62 12.66 -2.27
CA ASP A 562 9.42 14.03 -1.81
C ASP A 562 9.93 14.20 -0.38
N LEU A 563 9.69 13.22 0.50
CA LEU A 563 10.28 13.21 1.84
C LEU A 563 11.81 13.08 1.77
N MET A 564 12.32 12.17 0.94
CA MET A 564 13.75 11.99 0.73
C MET A 564 14.43 13.30 0.26
N ASP A 565 13.78 14.04 -0.63
CA ASP A 565 14.21 15.34 -1.13
C ASP A 565 14.20 16.41 -0.04
N ALA A 566 13.10 16.50 0.72
CA ALA A 566 12.90 17.51 1.75
C ALA A 566 13.98 17.47 2.84
N VAL A 567 14.29 16.29 3.37
CA VAL A 567 15.27 16.14 4.48
C VAL A 567 16.70 15.89 3.98
N GLY A 568 16.89 15.66 2.68
CA GLY A 568 18.19 15.38 2.08
C GLY A 568 18.72 13.97 2.38
N LEU A 569 17.85 12.96 2.39
CA LEU A 569 18.12 11.57 2.75
C LEU A 569 18.89 10.80 1.65
N ARG A 570 20.15 11.20 1.42
CA ARG A 570 20.99 10.71 0.30
C ARG A 570 22.36 10.20 0.70
N ASN A 571 22.43 9.57 1.86
CA ASN A 571 23.65 8.93 2.34
C ASN A 571 23.40 7.43 2.50
N ARG A 572 23.84 6.66 1.52
CA ARG A 572 23.62 5.21 1.43
C ARG A 572 24.66 4.45 2.26
N MET A 573 24.17 3.59 3.15
CA MET A 573 24.94 2.67 3.96
C MET A 573 24.61 1.23 3.61
N SER A 574 25.61 0.36 3.67
CA SER A 574 25.33 -1.07 3.76
C SER A 574 24.58 -1.35 5.06
N ASN A 575 23.79 -2.42 5.08
CA ASN A 575 23.46 -3.02 6.37
C ASN A 575 24.75 -3.47 7.06
#